data_AF-A0A6N9AAN5-F1
#
_entry.id   AF-A0A6N9AAN5-F1
#
_cell.length_a   1.000
_cell.length_b   1.000
_cell.length_c   1.000
_cell.angle_alpha   90.00
_cell.angle_beta   90.00
_cell.angle_gamma   90.00
#
_symmetry.space_group_name_H-M   'P 1'
#
loop_
_entity.id
_entity.type
_entity.pdbx_description
1 polymer ?
#
loop_
_entity_poly.entity_id
_entity_poly.type
_entity_poly.pdbx_seq_one_letter_code
_entity_poly.pdbx_strand_id
1 'polypeptide(L)'
;GEGGAAGGGPAGAAGVPAGAGGEAAQLGLADAGSNPAAFAMLLAPLATFVVLWRGKGLVESLFTGVAAAVAVALACGLVSPGGLIHIDAAAFRAEGLILDGMEGAVGIVVFTILLMGIVGAVQEAGILDRVVRGWRPDAEAPRRAELRIFGITSVAVIVTTHSVMAILAVGDLVRRAGHRAGIGRFRRANLLDMTVCTYPFLLPFFIPTILASSATAAGEAYGVPRVSALEAGLANPYSWALLGVTLAAIFTGLGRPEPGPYPQQNQPEPHP
;
A
#
# COMPACT_ATOMS: atom_id res chain seq x y z
N GLY A 1 -7.71 -41.64 52.18
CA GLY A 1 -8.32 -42.12 50.91
C GLY A 1 -8.21 -40.98 49.93
N GLU A 2 -7.36 -41.15 48.93
CA GLU A 2 -7.78 -41.34 47.51
C GLU A 2 -7.88 -39.97 46.84
N GLY A 3 -6.92 -39.55 46.00
CA GLY A 3 -6.70 -40.05 44.63
C GLY A 3 -7.57 -39.21 43.70
N GLY A 4 -7.08 -38.25 42.90
CA GLY A 4 -6.07 -38.40 41.85
C GLY A 4 -6.77 -38.41 40.49
N ALA A 5 -6.81 -37.27 39.78
CA ALA A 5 -7.05 -37.23 38.34
C ALA A 5 -6.47 -35.95 37.74
N ALA A 6 -5.41 -36.12 36.97
CA ALA A 6 -4.74 -35.12 36.17
C ALA A 6 -5.63 -34.69 34.98
N GLY A 7 -5.69 -33.39 34.72
CA GLY A 7 -6.15 -32.83 33.45
C GLY A 7 -5.15 -31.76 33.02
N GLY A 8 -4.25 -32.12 32.12
CA GLY A 8 -3.29 -31.18 31.53
C GLY A 8 -4.04 -30.17 30.65
N GLY A 9 -3.99 -28.90 31.05
CA GLY A 9 -4.37 -27.79 30.17
C GLY A 9 -3.16 -27.37 29.34
N PRO A 10 -3.27 -27.24 28.00
CA PRO A 10 -2.17 -26.69 27.22
C PRO A 10 -1.95 -25.23 27.61
N ALA A 11 -0.72 -24.96 28.02
CA ALA A 11 -0.16 -23.63 28.14
C ALA A 11 -0.18 -22.91 26.78
N GLY A 12 -0.40 -21.59 26.84
CA GLY A 12 0.13 -20.67 25.83
C GLY A 12 -0.77 -20.39 24.63
N ALA A 13 -1.95 -19.81 24.85
CA ALA A 13 -2.52 -18.88 23.88
C ALA A 13 -2.02 -17.47 24.22
N ALA A 14 -0.78 -17.17 23.84
CA ALA A 14 -0.30 -15.81 23.82
C ALA A 14 -1.14 -15.06 22.76
N GLY A 15 -2.13 -14.29 23.24
CA GLY A 15 -2.94 -13.44 22.41
C GLY A 15 -2.04 -12.48 21.63
N VAL A 16 -1.96 -12.68 20.32
CA VAL A 16 -1.43 -11.69 19.40
C VAL A 16 -2.37 -10.47 19.51
N PRO A 17 -1.87 -9.26 19.80
CA PRO A 17 -2.73 -8.09 19.83
C PRO A 17 -3.38 -7.92 18.45
N ALA A 18 -4.71 -7.97 18.42
CA ALA A 18 -5.50 -7.69 17.25
C ALA A 18 -5.10 -6.31 16.72
N GLY A 19 -4.47 -6.28 15.54
CA GLY A 19 -4.05 -5.05 14.89
C GLY A 19 -5.27 -4.17 14.62
N ALA A 20 -5.25 -2.96 15.18
CA ALA A 20 -6.29 -1.94 15.16
C ALA A 20 -6.63 -1.35 13.77
N GLY A 21 -6.34 -2.06 12.68
CA GLY A 21 -6.79 -1.70 11.33
C GLY A 21 -8.07 -2.43 10.89
N GLY A 22 -8.54 -3.37 11.72
CA GLY A 22 -9.72 -4.22 11.54
C GLY A 22 -11.05 -3.48 11.47
N GLU A 23 -11.22 -2.48 12.33
CA GLU A 23 -12.54 -1.90 12.62
C GLU A 23 -12.98 -0.87 11.57
N ALA A 24 -12.05 -0.31 10.79
CA ALA A 24 -12.35 0.62 9.68
C ALA A 24 -13.20 0.04 8.55
N ALA A 25 -13.21 -1.29 8.40
CA ALA A 25 -13.99 -1.96 7.37
C ALA A 25 -15.42 -2.31 7.82
N GLN A 26 -15.75 -2.11 9.09
CA GLN A 26 -17.02 -2.50 9.69
C GLN A 26 -18.09 -1.41 9.57
N LEU A 27 -18.04 -0.67 8.46
CA LEU A 27 -18.98 0.39 8.12
C LEU A 27 -20.31 -0.25 7.70
N GLY A 28 -21.26 -0.44 8.62
CA GLY A 28 -22.73 -0.47 8.41
C GLY A 28 -23.35 -1.24 7.23
N LEU A 29 -22.59 -2.02 6.47
CA LEU A 29 -22.98 -2.64 5.20
C LEU A 29 -23.54 -4.05 5.40
N ALA A 30 -24.01 -4.37 6.61
CA ALA A 30 -24.54 -5.70 6.96
C ALA A 30 -25.74 -6.11 6.07
N ASP A 31 -26.43 -5.14 5.44
CA ASP A 31 -27.52 -5.39 4.48
C ASP A 31 -27.12 -5.23 3.00
N ALA A 32 -25.88 -4.84 2.71
CA ALA A 32 -25.44 -4.55 1.33
C ALA A 32 -25.11 -5.81 0.50
N GLY A 33 -24.77 -6.92 1.16
CA GLY A 33 -24.41 -8.17 0.47
C GLY A 33 -25.56 -8.80 -0.34
N SER A 34 -26.80 -8.44 -0.05
CA SER A 34 -28.00 -8.88 -0.79
C SER A 34 -28.54 -7.85 -1.77
N ASN A 35 -28.03 -6.61 -1.78
CA ASN A 35 -28.57 -5.54 -2.61
C ASN A 35 -27.72 -5.33 -3.88
N PRO A 36 -28.25 -5.64 -5.09
CA PRO A 36 -27.51 -5.41 -6.34
C PRO A 36 -27.17 -3.93 -6.58
N ALA A 37 -27.84 -2.99 -5.91
CA ALA A 37 -27.49 -1.58 -5.96
C ALA A 37 -26.12 -1.27 -5.33
N ALA A 38 -25.56 -2.17 -4.51
CA ALA A 38 -24.20 -2.02 -3.96
C ALA A 38 -23.12 -2.02 -5.07
N PHE A 39 -23.36 -2.66 -6.22
CA PHE A 39 -22.45 -2.57 -7.37
C PHE A 39 -22.31 -1.14 -7.90
N ALA A 40 -23.31 -0.28 -7.70
CA ALA A 40 -23.22 1.13 -8.08
C ALA A 40 -22.10 1.86 -7.31
N MET A 41 -21.68 1.37 -6.13
CA MET A 41 -20.52 1.91 -5.39
C MET A 41 -19.22 1.84 -6.19
N LEU A 42 -19.09 0.95 -7.18
CA LEU A 42 -17.94 0.93 -8.09
C LEU A 42 -17.81 2.19 -8.95
N LEU A 43 -18.88 3.00 -9.06
CA LEU A 43 -18.82 4.30 -9.72
C LEU A 43 -17.91 5.28 -8.97
N ALA A 44 -17.73 5.14 -7.65
CA ALA A 44 -16.87 6.01 -6.86
C ALA A 44 -15.37 5.87 -7.23
N PRO A 45 -14.74 4.67 -7.18
CA PRO A 45 -13.37 4.51 -7.64
C PRO A 45 -13.22 4.80 -9.15
N LEU A 46 -14.24 4.54 -9.96
CA LEU A 46 -14.24 4.92 -11.37
C LEU A 46 -14.19 6.45 -11.55
N ALA A 47 -14.96 7.20 -10.77
CA ALA A 47 -14.92 8.66 -10.79
C ALA A 47 -13.53 9.19 -10.40
N THR A 48 -12.92 8.64 -9.34
CA THR A 48 -11.53 8.95 -8.97
C THR A 48 -10.58 8.73 -10.14
N PHE A 49 -10.68 7.58 -10.80
CA PHE A 49 -9.83 7.23 -11.94
C PHE A 49 -10.03 8.17 -13.12
N VAL A 50 -11.27 8.53 -13.45
CA VAL A 50 -11.58 9.46 -14.56
C VAL A 50 -11.02 10.86 -14.29
N VAL A 51 -11.06 11.32 -13.04
CA VAL A 51 -10.51 12.63 -12.65
C VAL A 51 -8.97 12.61 -12.72
N LEU A 52 -8.33 11.52 -12.27
CA LEU A 52 -6.90 11.29 -12.45
C LEU A 52 -6.49 11.25 -13.92
N TRP A 53 -7.25 10.55 -14.76
CA TRP A 53 -6.97 10.45 -16.19
C TRP A 53 -7.08 11.81 -16.89
N ARG A 54 -7.93 12.71 -16.39
CA ARG A 54 -8.01 14.10 -16.87
C ARG A 54 -6.83 14.98 -16.44
N GLY A 55 -5.83 14.42 -15.75
CA GLY A 55 -4.61 15.13 -15.35
C GLY A 55 -4.77 15.95 -14.07
N LYS A 56 -5.84 15.73 -13.31
CA LYS A 56 -6.03 16.41 -12.01
C LYS A 56 -5.15 15.78 -10.93
N GLY A 57 -4.90 16.54 -9.86
CA GLY A 57 -4.09 16.07 -8.74
C GLY A 57 -4.71 14.85 -8.04
N LEU A 58 -3.85 14.02 -7.42
CA LEU A 58 -4.27 12.83 -6.68
C LEU A 58 -5.24 13.19 -5.55
N VAL A 59 -4.93 14.23 -4.78
CA VAL A 59 -5.75 14.70 -3.65
C VAL A 59 -7.13 15.12 -4.12
N GLU A 60 -7.23 15.94 -5.17
CA GLU A 60 -8.51 16.37 -5.75
C GLU A 60 -9.34 15.17 -6.23
N SER A 61 -8.68 14.19 -6.86
CA SER A 61 -9.33 12.98 -7.37
C SER A 61 -9.89 12.12 -6.24
N LEU A 62 -9.15 11.95 -5.15
CA LEU A 62 -9.58 11.20 -3.97
C LEU A 62 -10.79 11.85 -3.29
N PHE A 63 -10.77 13.17 -3.07
CA PHE A 63 -11.92 13.88 -2.52
C PHE A 63 -13.15 13.77 -3.41
N THR A 64 -12.97 13.86 -4.73
CA THR A 64 -14.07 13.67 -5.69
C THR A 64 -14.64 12.25 -5.63
N GLY A 65 -13.78 11.24 -5.48
CA GLY A 65 -14.17 9.85 -5.29
C GLY A 65 -15.01 9.62 -4.04
N VAL A 66 -14.58 10.17 -2.90
CA VAL A 66 -15.32 10.09 -1.63
C VAL A 66 -16.67 10.79 -1.75
N ALA A 67 -16.71 11.98 -2.34
CA ALA A 67 -17.96 12.69 -2.59
C ALA A 67 -18.91 11.89 -3.50
N ALA A 68 -18.37 11.26 -4.55
CA ALA A 68 -19.14 10.37 -5.43
C ALA A 68 -19.66 9.14 -4.70
N ALA A 69 -18.87 8.52 -3.80
CA ALA A 69 -19.31 7.40 -2.99
C ALA A 69 -20.53 7.77 -2.12
N VAL A 70 -20.46 8.91 -1.42
CA VAL A 70 -21.58 9.41 -0.61
C VAL A 70 -22.81 9.68 -1.48
N ALA A 71 -22.63 10.36 -2.62
CA ALA A 71 -23.72 10.70 -3.52
C ALA A 71 -24.42 9.44 -4.06
N VAL A 72 -23.67 8.43 -4.49
CA VAL A 72 -24.24 7.17 -5.00
C VAL A 72 -24.89 6.37 -3.86
N ALA A 73 -24.33 6.38 -2.65
CA ALA A 73 -24.88 5.64 -1.51
C ALA A 73 -26.25 6.18 -1.12
N LEU A 74 -26.41 7.51 -1.13
CA LEU A 74 -27.70 8.17 -0.93
C LEU A 74 -28.66 7.92 -2.09
N ALA A 75 -28.19 8.07 -3.34
CA ALA A 75 -29.04 7.92 -4.53
C ALA A 75 -29.61 6.51 -4.69
N CYS A 76 -28.83 5.49 -4.32
CA CYS A 76 -29.25 4.09 -4.36
C CYS A 76 -29.99 3.65 -3.08
N GLY A 77 -30.18 4.54 -2.11
CA GLY A 77 -30.85 4.22 -0.84
C GLY A 77 -30.08 3.23 0.04
N LEU A 78 -28.77 3.07 -0.18
CA LEU A 78 -27.92 2.23 0.66
C LEU A 78 -27.70 2.85 2.05
N VAL A 79 -27.72 4.18 2.13
CA VAL A 79 -27.54 4.94 3.36
C VAL A 79 -28.64 5.99 3.44
N SER A 80 -29.29 6.12 4.58
CA SER A 80 -30.22 7.22 4.84
C SER A 80 -29.45 8.50 5.18
N PRO A 81 -29.97 9.71 4.90
CA PRO A 81 -29.29 10.95 5.27
C PRO A 81 -28.95 11.06 6.77
N GLY A 82 -29.79 10.48 7.65
CA GLY A 82 -29.51 10.40 9.08
C GLY A 82 -28.46 9.35 9.45
N GLY A 83 -28.25 8.32 8.63
CA GLY A 83 -27.20 7.32 8.82
C GLY A 83 -25.78 7.83 8.51
N LEU A 84 -25.64 8.99 7.84
CA LEU A 84 -24.34 9.61 7.60
C LEU A 84 -23.73 10.18 8.88
N ILE A 85 -24.51 11.01 9.59
CA ILE A 85 -24.19 11.60 10.88
C ILE A 85 -25.52 11.86 11.60
N HIS A 86 -25.66 11.34 12.81
CA HIS A 86 -26.77 11.65 13.71
C HIS A 86 -26.29 11.73 15.15
N ILE A 87 -27.14 12.24 16.03
CA ILE A 87 -26.89 12.30 17.46
C ILE A 87 -27.83 11.28 18.11
N ASP A 88 -27.27 10.28 18.78
CA ASP A 88 -28.03 9.46 19.70
C ASP A 88 -28.22 10.26 20.99
N ALA A 89 -29.44 10.78 21.16
CA ALA A 89 -29.83 11.56 22.33
C ALA A 89 -29.91 10.71 23.61
N ALA A 90 -30.04 9.38 23.51
CA ALA A 90 -30.05 8.49 24.66
C ALA A 90 -28.62 8.19 25.14
N ALA A 91 -27.68 8.03 24.21
CA ALA A 91 -26.26 7.81 24.52
C ALA A 91 -25.46 9.11 24.71
N PHE A 92 -26.03 10.28 24.38
CA PHE A 92 -25.35 11.58 24.32
C PHE A 92 -24.07 11.54 23.46
N ARG A 93 -24.11 10.81 22.34
CA ARG A 93 -22.97 10.64 21.41
C ARG A 93 -23.40 10.92 19.99
N ALA A 94 -22.45 11.41 19.18
CA ALA A 94 -22.63 11.49 17.75
C ALA A 94 -22.23 10.15 17.14
N GLU A 95 -23.09 9.60 16.29
CA GLU A 95 -22.89 8.32 15.60
C GLU A 95 -23.15 8.49 14.10
N GLY A 96 -22.70 7.52 13.31
CA GLY A 96 -22.98 7.47 11.88
C GLY A 96 -21.76 7.10 11.06
N LEU A 97 -22.02 6.79 9.80
CA LEU A 97 -21.06 6.19 8.88
C LEU A 97 -19.72 6.95 8.78
N ILE A 98 -19.76 8.29 8.85
CA ILE A 98 -18.54 9.11 8.78
C ILE A 98 -17.70 8.95 10.06
N LEU A 99 -18.35 8.95 11.21
CA LEU A 99 -17.70 8.82 12.52
C LEU A 99 -17.13 7.42 12.69
N ASP A 100 -17.91 6.39 12.36
CA ASP A 100 -17.47 4.99 12.37
C ASP A 100 -16.23 4.79 11.48
N GLY A 101 -16.22 5.43 10.31
CA GLY A 101 -15.10 5.37 9.37
C GLY A 101 -13.85 6.07 9.91
N MET A 102 -14.02 7.19 10.61
CA MET A 102 -12.93 7.89 11.28
C MET A 102 -12.37 7.07 12.45
N GLU A 103 -13.25 6.54 13.32
CA GLU A 103 -12.86 5.73 14.48
C GLU A 103 -12.10 4.47 14.06
N GLY A 104 -12.61 3.76 13.06
CA GLY A 104 -11.93 2.58 12.55
C GLY A 104 -10.58 2.88 11.87
N ALA A 105 -10.36 4.10 11.39
CA ALA A 105 -9.06 4.52 10.85
C ALA A 105 -8.04 4.95 11.93
N VAL A 106 -8.47 5.24 13.17
CA VAL A 106 -7.61 5.74 14.25
C VAL A 106 -6.41 4.81 14.49
N GLY A 107 -6.65 3.50 14.57
CA GLY A 107 -5.57 2.54 14.82
C GLY A 107 -4.50 2.55 13.74
N ILE A 108 -4.89 2.67 12.47
CA ILE A 108 -3.95 2.76 11.34
C ILE A 108 -3.20 4.09 11.36
N VAL A 109 -3.87 5.21 11.66
CA VAL A 109 -3.24 6.53 11.77
C VAL A 109 -2.18 6.54 12.87
N VAL A 110 -2.52 6.05 14.06
CA VAL A 110 -1.57 5.95 15.19
C VAL A 110 -0.39 5.05 14.83
N PHE A 111 -0.66 3.87 14.28
CA PHE A 111 0.38 2.96 13.82
C PHE A 111 1.30 3.61 12.78
N THR A 112 0.73 4.33 11.80
CA THR A 112 1.48 5.01 10.74
C THR A 112 2.35 6.14 11.30
N ILE A 113 1.86 6.92 12.26
CA ILE A 113 2.65 7.97 12.93
C ILE A 113 3.84 7.36 13.67
N LEU A 114 3.61 6.29 14.43
CA LEU A 114 4.67 5.59 15.17
C LEU A 114 5.70 4.96 14.22
N LEU A 115 5.22 4.27 13.17
CA LEU A 115 6.07 3.68 12.15
C LEU A 115 6.90 4.75 11.44
N MET A 116 6.29 5.86 11.05
CA MET A 116 6.98 6.96 10.38
C MET A 116 8.00 7.65 11.31
N GLY A 117 7.72 7.72 12.61
CA GLY A 117 8.69 8.15 13.62
C GLY A 117 9.94 7.26 13.66
N ILE A 118 9.76 5.94 13.66
CA ILE A 118 10.87 4.97 13.60
C ILE A 118 11.62 5.09 12.27
N VAL A 119 10.91 5.17 11.15
CA VAL A 119 11.51 5.31 9.82
C VAL A 119 12.34 6.59 9.73
N GLY A 120 11.83 7.71 10.27
CA GLY A 120 12.57 8.97 10.37
C GLY A 120 13.85 8.82 11.20
N ALA A 121 13.78 8.17 12.37
CA ALA A 121 14.96 7.93 13.20
C ALA A 121 16.03 7.06 12.49
N VAL A 122 15.59 6.03 11.76
CA VAL A 122 16.47 5.15 10.96
C VAL A 122 17.15 5.92 9.81
N GLN A 123 16.44 6.88 9.21
CA GLN A 123 16.98 7.75 8.17
C GLN A 123 18.01 8.74 8.71
N GLU A 124 17.70 9.44 9.81
CA GLU A 124 18.64 10.37 10.47
C GLU A 124 19.90 9.65 10.99
N ALA A 125 19.76 8.41 11.47
CA ALA A 125 20.89 7.57 11.84
C ALA A 125 21.79 7.16 10.65
N GLY A 126 21.38 7.48 9.41
CA GLY A 126 22.10 7.12 8.19
C GLY A 126 22.20 5.62 7.98
N ILE A 127 21.31 4.82 8.58
CA ILE A 127 21.32 3.35 8.44
C ILE A 127 21.03 2.99 6.99
N LEU A 128 20.03 3.64 6.39
CA LEU A 128 19.69 3.43 4.99
C LEU A 128 20.87 3.81 4.08
N ASP A 129 21.50 4.96 4.32
CA ASP A 129 22.71 5.36 3.61
C ASP A 129 23.86 4.35 3.77
N ARG A 130 24.04 3.78 4.96
CA ARG A 130 25.10 2.80 5.24
C ARG A 130 24.85 1.50 4.50
N VAL A 131 23.61 1.01 4.52
CA VAL A 131 23.16 -0.18 3.77
C VAL A 131 23.37 0.06 2.27
N VAL A 132 23.01 1.26 1.80
CA VAL A 132 23.11 1.68 0.39
C VAL A 132 24.56 1.92 -0.06
N ARG A 133 25.45 2.41 0.82
CA ARG A 133 26.87 2.67 0.53
C ARG A 133 27.67 1.43 0.16
N GLY A 134 27.24 0.24 0.60
CA GLY A 134 27.83 -1.03 0.18
C GLY A 134 27.63 -1.36 -1.30
N TRP A 135 26.70 -0.67 -1.97
CA TRP A 135 26.26 -0.96 -3.34
C TRP A 135 26.80 0.06 -4.35
N ARG A 136 28.05 0.52 -4.14
CA ARG A 136 28.68 1.49 -5.03
C ARG A 136 28.66 0.98 -6.48
N PRO A 137 28.29 1.83 -7.47
CA PRO A 137 28.19 1.38 -8.84
C PRO A 137 29.59 1.14 -9.40
N ASP A 138 29.92 -0.11 -9.70
CA ASP A 138 31.08 -0.45 -10.49
C ASP A 138 30.72 -0.38 -11.97
N ALA A 139 31.72 -0.37 -12.85
CA ALA A 139 31.49 -0.48 -14.29
C ALA A 139 30.89 -1.87 -14.59
N GLU A 140 29.57 -1.92 -14.72
CA GLU A 140 28.83 -3.17 -14.83
C GLU A 140 27.99 -3.26 -16.10
N ALA A 141 27.86 -4.49 -16.59
CA ALA A 141 26.91 -4.82 -17.64
C ALA A 141 25.48 -4.35 -17.27
N PRO A 142 24.68 -3.89 -18.24
CA PRO A 142 23.34 -3.33 -17.99
C PRO A 142 22.45 -4.20 -17.10
N ARG A 143 22.47 -5.52 -17.30
CA ARG A 143 21.71 -6.49 -16.49
C ARG A 143 22.10 -6.47 -15.01
N ARG A 144 23.39 -6.34 -14.70
CA ARG A 144 23.88 -6.31 -13.32
C ARG A 144 23.49 -5.00 -12.63
N ALA A 145 23.58 -3.89 -13.36
CA ALA A 145 23.12 -2.59 -12.87
C ALA A 145 21.61 -2.58 -12.58
N GLU A 146 20.79 -3.19 -13.44
CA GLU A 146 19.35 -3.36 -13.19
C GLU A 146 19.10 -4.24 -11.95
N LEU A 147 19.80 -5.37 -11.82
CA LEU A 147 19.66 -6.23 -10.64
C LEU A 147 20.07 -5.51 -9.35
N ARG A 148 21.09 -4.64 -9.41
CA ARG A 148 21.48 -3.78 -8.28
C ARG A 148 20.41 -2.74 -7.97
N ILE A 149 19.83 -2.09 -8.98
CA ILE A 149 18.70 -1.15 -8.79
C ILE A 149 17.52 -1.87 -8.14
N PHE A 150 17.16 -3.04 -8.63
CA PHE A 150 16.11 -3.87 -8.03
C PHE A 150 16.46 -4.19 -6.57
N GLY A 151 17.62 -4.82 -6.32
CA GLY A 151 18.01 -5.26 -4.98
C GLY A 151 18.08 -4.13 -3.95
N ILE A 152 18.65 -2.98 -4.32
CA ILE A 152 18.75 -1.86 -3.40
C ILE A 152 17.39 -1.21 -3.11
N THR A 153 16.53 -1.14 -4.11
CA THR A 153 15.17 -0.60 -3.96
C THR A 153 14.33 -1.54 -3.09
N SER A 154 14.49 -2.86 -3.26
CA SER A 154 13.87 -3.88 -2.41
C SER A 154 14.27 -3.72 -0.95
N VAL A 155 15.57 -3.59 -0.69
CA VAL A 155 16.07 -3.40 0.68
C VAL A 155 15.54 -2.09 1.26
N ALA A 156 15.60 -1.00 0.49
CA ALA A 156 15.10 0.30 0.94
C ALA A 156 13.62 0.24 1.30
N VAL A 157 12.76 -0.34 0.45
CA VAL A 157 11.31 -0.40 0.73
C VAL A 157 10.97 -1.34 1.89
N ILE A 158 11.70 -2.44 2.07
CA ILE A 158 11.50 -3.33 3.21
C ILE A 158 11.90 -2.63 4.52
N VAL A 159 13.00 -1.87 4.51
CA VAL A 159 13.49 -1.15 5.70
C VAL A 159 12.63 0.07 6.01
N THR A 160 12.21 0.84 5.01
CA THR A 160 11.40 2.05 5.23
C THR A 160 9.93 1.74 5.39
N THR A 161 9.46 0.56 4.97
CA THR A 161 8.04 0.20 4.93
C THR A 161 7.16 1.21 4.18
N HIS A 162 7.77 2.07 3.36
CA HIS A 162 7.12 3.21 2.72
C HIS A 162 7.74 3.47 1.36
N SER A 163 6.96 3.27 0.30
CA SER A 163 7.42 3.33 -1.09
C SER A 163 8.01 4.69 -1.48
N VAL A 164 7.33 5.80 -1.14
CA VAL A 164 7.85 7.16 -1.39
C VAL A 164 9.19 7.40 -0.71
N MET A 165 9.32 7.05 0.57
CA MET A 165 10.58 7.23 1.31
C MET A 165 11.70 6.36 0.74
N ALA A 166 11.40 5.14 0.31
CA ALA A 166 12.37 4.27 -0.35
C ALA A 166 12.86 4.90 -1.67
N ILE A 167 11.93 5.35 -2.52
CA ILE A 167 12.22 6.04 -3.79
C ILE A 167 13.16 7.22 -3.56
N LEU A 168 12.84 8.10 -2.60
CA LEU A 168 13.63 9.29 -2.31
C LEU A 168 15.05 8.93 -1.84
N ALA A 169 15.17 7.90 -1.00
CA ALA A 169 16.45 7.48 -0.46
C ALA A 169 17.38 6.86 -1.51
N VAL A 170 16.87 5.98 -2.39
CA VAL A 170 17.72 5.30 -3.39
C VAL A 170 17.80 6.04 -4.72
N GLY A 171 16.95 7.06 -4.96
CA GLY A 171 16.79 7.70 -6.26
C GLY A 171 18.09 8.22 -6.87
N ASP A 172 18.95 8.83 -6.05
CA ASP A 172 20.26 9.34 -6.48
C ASP A 172 21.22 8.23 -6.91
N LEU A 173 21.22 7.11 -6.19
CA LEU A 173 22.05 5.96 -6.53
C LEU A 173 21.52 5.22 -7.75
N VAL A 174 20.20 5.03 -7.87
CA VAL A 174 19.56 4.45 -9.05
C VAL A 174 19.87 5.28 -10.30
N ARG A 175 19.83 6.62 -10.18
CA ARG A 175 20.23 7.54 -11.26
C ARG A 175 21.68 7.34 -11.67
N ARG A 176 22.62 7.32 -10.71
CA ARG A 176 24.07 7.16 -10.99
C ARG A 176 24.40 5.77 -11.56
N ALA A 177 23.88 4.72 -10.93
CA ALA A 177 24.12 3.33 -11.35
C ALA A 177 23.60 3.09 -12.77
N GLY A 178 22.37 3.51 -13.06
CA GLY A 178 21.82 3.30 -14.39
C GLY A 178 22.37 4.27 -15.44
N HIS A 179 22.88 5.45 -15.09
CA HIS A 179 23.58 6.30 -16.05
C HIS A 179 24.92 5.70 -16.49
N ARG A 180 25.72 5.17 -15.55
CA ARG A 180 27.00 4.50 -15.86
C ARG A 180 26.82 3.25 -16.73
N ALA A 181 25.71 2.53 -16.55
CA ALA A 181 25.38 1.33 -17.32
C ALA A 181 24.57 1.61 -18.60
N GLY A 182 24.37 2.88 -18.99
CA GLY A 182 23.65 3.24 -20.22
C GLY A 182 22.14 2.93 -20.20
N ILE A 183 21.52 2.76 -19.02
CA ILE A 183 20.09 2.44 -18.88
C ILE A 183 19.27 3.72 -19.02
N GLY A 184 18.27 3.74 -19.92
CA GLY A 184 17.39 4.88 -20.13
C GLY A 184 16.61 5.34 -18.89
N ARG A 185 16.30 6.63 -18.81
CA ARG A 185 15.60 7.25 -17.66
C ARG A 185 14.27 6.59 -17.30
N PHE A 186 13.44 6.29 -18.29
CA PHE A 186 12.15 5.64 -18.09
C PHE A 186 12.29 4.22 -17.56
N ARG A 187 13.26 3.46 -18.06
CA ARG A 187 13.51 2.10 -17.57
C ARG A 187 13.99 2.07 -16.13
N ARG A 188 14.85 3.02 -15.74
CA ARG A 188 15.26 3.19 -14.33
C ARG A 188 14.08 3.54 -13.43
N ALA A 189 13.22 4.47 -13.88
CA ALA A 189 12.03 4.87 -13.14
C ALA A 189 11.02 3.72 -12.99
N ASN A 190 10.73 2.98 -14.07
CA ASN A 190 9.84 1.83 -14.01
C ASN A 190 10.41 0.72 -13.13
N LEU A 191 11.72 0.45 -13.20
CA LEU A 191 12.32 -0.57 -12.36
C LEU A 191 12.24 -0.20 -10.87
N LEU A 192 12.49 1.07 -10.55
CA LEU A 192 12.33 1.61 -9.21
C LEU A 192 10.88 1.48 -8.73
N ASP A 193 9.92 1.97 -9.54
CA ASP A 193 8.50 2.01 -9.21
C ASP A 193 7.90 0.61 -9.03
N MET A 194 8.14 -0.30 -9.99
CA MET A 194 7.65 -1.68 -9.94
C MET A 194 8.20 -2.42 -8.72
N THR A 195 9.46 -2.15 -8.34
CA THR A 195 10.06 -2.77 -7.14
C THR A 195 9.37 -2.28 -5.86
N VAL A 196 9.15 -0.98 -5.72
CA VAL A 196 8.47 -0.44 -4.52
C VAL A 196 6.97 -0.71 -4.49
N CYS A 197 6.37 -1.09 -5.61
CA CYS A 197 4.97 -1.51 -5.73
C CYS A 197 4.78 -3.03 -5.62
N THR A 198 5.85 -3.80 -5.39
CA THR A 198 5.77 -5.26 -5.21
C THR A 198 5.59 -5.63 -3.74
N TYR A 199 6.57 -5.29 -2.91
CA TYR A 199 6.63 -5.75 -1.50
C TYR A 199 5.48 -5.25 -0.61
N PRO A 200 4.99 -4.00 -0.75
CA PRO A 200 3.91 -3.52 0.11
C PRO A 200 2.61 -4.30 0.02
N PHE A 201 2.44 -5.07 -1.05
CA PHE A 201 1.25 -5.86 -1.31
C PHE A 201 1.46 -7.36 -1.06
N LEU A 202 2.67 -7.77 -0.65
CA LEU A 202 3.02 -9.16 -0.34
C LEU A 202 3.28 -9.37 1.16
N LEU A 203 3.92 -8.40 1.82
CA LEU A 203 4.42 -8.56 3.19
C LEU A 203 3.41 -8.06 4.23
N PRO A 204 3.24 -8.75 5.38
CA PRO A 204 2.12 -8.56 6.30
C PRO A 204 2.19 -7.29 7.16
N PHE A 205 3.32 -6.59 7.14
CA PHE A 205 3.57 -5.40 7.95
C PHE A 205 3.40 -4.09 7.17
N PHE A 206 3.00 -4.18 5.89
CA PHE A 206 2.68 -3.02 5.08
C PHE A 206 1.18 -2.72 5.13
N ILE A 207 0.85 -1.43 5.00
CA ILE A 207 -0.54 -0.94 5.08
C ILE A 207 -1.50 -1.68 4.12
N PRO A 208 -1.18 -1.94 2.83
CA PRO A 208 -2.11 -2.59 1.92
C PRO A 208 -2.54 -4.00 2.33
N THR A 209 -1.63 -4.83 2.83
CA THR A 209 -1.94 -6.20 3.28
C THR A 209 -2.71 -6.20 4.60
N ILE A 210 -2.40 -5.28 5.50
CA ILE A 210 -3.14 -5.05 6.74
C ILE A 210 -4.59 -4.64 6.41
N LEU A 211 -4.76 -3.65 5.52
CA LEU A 211 -6.06 -3.19 5.05
C LEU A 211 -6.85 -4.30 4.33
N ALA A 212 -6.18 -5.10 3.50
CA ALA A 212 -6.82 -6.23 2.83
C ALA A 212 -7.32 -7.27 3.85
N SER A 213 -6.50 -7.60 4.86
CA SER A 213 -6.91 -8.52 5.93
C SER A 213 -8.04 -7.98 6.79
N SER A 214 -8.04 -6.68 7.12
CA SER A 214 -9.12 -6.07 7.88
C SER A 214 -10.44 -6.06 7.12
N ALA A 215 -10.40 -5.82 5.81
CA ALA A 215 -11.58 -5.90 4.96
C ALA A 215 -12.25 -7.29 5.00
N THR A 216 -11.49 -8.36 5.23
CA THR A 216 -12.07 -9.71 5.35
C THR A 216 -12.89 -9.93 6.62
N ALA A 217 -12.73 -9.07 7.65
CA ALA A 217 -13.54 -9.15 8.87
C ALA A 217 -15.04 -8.94 8.58
N ALA A 218 -15.38 -8.06 7.63
CA ALA A 218 -16.75 -7.86 7.19
C ALA A 218 -17.35 -9.11 6.50
N GLY A 219 -16.49 -10.01 6.00
CA GLY A 219 -16.89 -11.25 5.36
C GLY A 219 -17.41 -12.33 6.32
N GLU A 220 -17.08 -12.26 7.62
CA GLU A 220 -17.55 -13.24 8.62
C GLU A 220 -19.07 -13.29 8.71
N ALA A 221 -19.73 -12.13 8.58
CA ALA A 221 -21.20 -12.03 8.55
C ALA A 221 -21.84 -12.82 7.39
N TYR A 222 -21.06 -13.12 6.34
CA TYR A 222 -21.48 -13.84 5.14
C TYR A 222 -20.86 -15.25 5.06
N GLY A 223 -20.27 -15.75 6.14
CA GLY A 223 -19.62 -17.07 6.19
C GLY A 223 -18.28 -17.14 5.47
N VAL A 224 -17.67 -16.00 5.12
CA VAL A 224 -16.33 -15.94 4.54
C VAL A 224 -15.31 -15.91 5.69
N PRO A 225 -14.34 -16.85 5.73
CA PRO A 225 -13.35 -16.87 6.79
C PRO A 225 -12.43 -15.64 6.73
N ARG A 226 -12.06 -15.12 7.90
CA ARG A 226 -11.02 -14.09 8.00
C ARG A 226 -9.69 -14.61 7.49
N VAL A 227 -8.99 -13.74 6.78
CA VAL A 227 -7.68 -14.02 6.20
C VAL A 227 -6.65 -13.15 6.92
N SER A 228 -5.51 -13.73 7.25
CA SER A 228 -4.40 -12.97 7.85
C SER A 228 -3.76 -12.00 6.83
N ALA A 229 -3.05 -10.96 7.30
CA ALA A 229 -2.35 -10.02 6.42
C ALA A 229 -1.34 -10.73 5.50
N LEU A 230 -0.69 -11.80 5.99
CA LEU A 230 0.25 -12.57 5.19
C LEU A 230 -0.48 -13.35 4.09
N GLU A 231 -1.57 -14.04 4.42
CA GLU A 231 -2.35 -14.78 3.43
C GLU A 231 -2.98 -13.85 2.40
N ALA A 232 -3.51 -12.69 2.81
CA ALA A 232 -4.05 -11.68 1.92
C ALA A 232 -2.97 -11.15 0.94
N GLY A 233 -1.74 -10.94 1.43
CA GLY A 233 -0.61 -10.54 0.59
C GLY A 233 -0.15 -11.65 -0.36
N LEU A 234 0.04 -12.87 0.15
CA LEU A 234 0.49 -14.01 -0.67
C LEU A 234 -0.55 -14.41 -1.72
N ALA A 235 -1.84 -14.20 -1.45
CA ALA A 235 -2.93 -14.44 -2.38
C ALA A 235 -3.10 -13.32 -3.44
N ASN A 236 -2.20 -12.34 -3.52
CA ASN A 236 -2.26 -11.26 -4.50
C ASN A 236 -1.57 -11.66 -5.83
N PRO A 237 -2.30 -12.11 -6.86
CA PRO A 237 -1.70 -12.55 -8.12
C PRO A 237 -1.04 -11.40 -8.88
N TYR A 238 -1.55 -10.17 -8.72
CA TYR A 238 -1.03 -9.00 -9.41
C TYR A 238 0.39 -8.66 -8.91
N SER A 239 0.63 -8.69 -7.61
CA SER A 239 1.96 -8.42 -7.03
C SER A 239 2.98 -9.49 -7.40
N TRP A 240 2.57 -10.77 -7.46
CA TRP A 240 3.42 -11.83 -7.99
C TRP A 240 3.72 -11.68 -9.47
N ALA A 241 2.73 -11.28 -10.27
CA ALA A 241 2.91 -10.98 -11.68
C ALA A 241 3.86 -9.79 -11.89
N LEU A 242 3.73 -8.72 -11.11
CA LEU A 242 4.64 -7.57 -11.13
C LEU A 242 6.08 -8.00 -10.82
N LEU A 243 6.29 -8.81 -9.77
CA LEU A 243 7.60 -9.34 -9.43
C LEU A 243 8.18 -10.19 -10.58
N GLY A 244 7.37 -11.12 -11.10
CA GLY A 244 7.75 -12.00 -12.20
C GLY A 244 8.12 -11.23 -13.46
N VAL A 245 7.28 -10.28 -13.89
CA VAL A 245 7.53 -9.41 -15.05
C VAL A 245 8.77 -8.56 -14.84
N THR A 246 8.97 -8.01 -13.64
CA THR A 246 10.15 -7.21 -13.32
C THR A 246 11.43 -8.04 -13.46
N LEU A 247 11.48 -9.22 -12.84
CA LEU A 247 12.63 -10.11 -12.95
C LEU A 247 12.85 -10.59 -14.39
N ALA A 248 11.79 -10.97 -15.09
CA ALA A 248 11.85 -11.35 -16.50
C ALA A 248 12.41 -10.22 -17.38
N ALA A 249 11.96 -8.98 -17.18
CA ALA A 249 12.45 -7.81 -17.91
C ALA A 249 13.93 -7.50 -17.63
N ILE A 250 14.41 -7.74 -16.40
CA ILE A 250 15.83 -7.63 -16.05
C ILE A 250 16.66 -8.71 -16.77
N PHE A 251 16.19 -9.95 -16.73
CA PHE A 251 16.92 -11.10 -17.26
C PHE A 251 16.99 -11.14 -18.79
N THR A 252 15.87 -10.84 -19.43
CA THR A 252 15.74 -10.80 -20.89
C THR A 252 16.25 -9.49 -21.50
N GLY A 253 16.30 -8.42 -20.71
CA GLY A 253 16.57 -7.07 -21.24
C GLY A 253 15.39 -6.48 -22.01
N LEU A 254 14.20 -7.08 -21.94
CA LEU A 254 12.99 -6.57 -22.58
C LEU A 254 12.72 -5.13 -22.14
N GLY A 255 12.45 -4.25 -23.12
CA GLY A 255 12.22 -2.83 -22.87
C GLY A 255 13.47 -1.98 -22.66
N ARG A 256 14.69 -2.50 -22.86
CA ARG A 256 15.87 -1.64 -23.07
C ARG A 256 15.62 -0.77 -24.30
N PRO A 257 15.58 0.56 -24.19
CA PRO A 257 15.50 1.38 -25.37
C PRO A 257 16.74 1.10 -26.23
N GLU A 258 16.55 0.86 -27.52
CA GLU A 258 17.61 1.12 -28.49
C GLU A 258 18.06 2.58 -28.34
N PRO A 259 19.32 2.92 -28.63
CA PRO A 259 19.79 4.31 -28.61
C PRO A 259 19.05 5.13 -29.68
N GLY A 260 17.83 5.55 -29.35
CA GLY A 260 16.97 6.41 -30.13
C GLY A 260 17.06 7.87 -29.66
N PRO A 261 16.73 8.83 -30.53
CA PRO A 261 17.02 10.25 -30.37
C PRO A 261 16.02 10.90 -29.41
N TYR A 262 16.05 10.55 -28.13
CA TYR A 262 15.32 11.37 -27.15
C TYR A 262 16.13 12.64 -26.87
N PRO A 263 15.59 13.84 -27.14
CA PRO A 263 16.28 15.08 -26.81
C PRO A 263 16.54 15.12 -25.30
N GLN A 264 17.74 15.58 -24.94
CA GLN A 264 18.14 15.87 -23.57
C GLN A 264 17.29 17.03 -23.02
N GLN A 265 16.05 16.77 -22.63
CA GLN A 265 15.12 17.85 -22.28
C GLN A 265 15.38 18.53 -20.92
N ASN A 266 16.37 18.09 -20.13
CA ASN A 266 16.67 18.68 -18.82
C ASN A 266 18.18 18.90 -18.60
N GLN A 267 18.86 19.61 -19.51
CA GLN A 267 20.01 20.40 -19.07
C GLN A 267 19.45 21.73 -18.51
N PRO A 268 19.77 22.15 -17.27
CA PRO A 268 19.47 23.51 -16.86
C PRO A 268 20.17 24.45 -17.84
N GLU A 269 19.44 25.37 -18.45
CA GLU A 269 20.05 26.37 -19.33
C GLU A 269 21.16 27.11 -18.56
N PRO A 270 22.32 27.37 -19.18
CA PRO A 270 23.32 28.23 -18.57
C PRO A 270 22.67 29.60 -18.41
N HIS A 271 22.43 30.00 -17.16
CA HIS A 271 21.99 31.35 -16.84
C HIS A 271 23.01 32.34 -17.41
N PRO A 272 22.56 33.32 -18.24
CA PRO A 272 23.43 34.37 -18.76
C PRO A 272 23.91 35.32 -17.65
#